data_AF-A0A9D9LAU2-F1
#
_entry.id   AF-A0A9D9LAU2-F1
#
_cell.length_a   1.000
_cell.length_b   1.000
_cell.length_c   1.000
_cell.angle_alpha   90.00
_cell.angle_beta   90.00
_cell.angle_gamma   90.00
#
_symmetry.space_group_name_H-M   'P 1'
#
loop_
_entity.id
_entity.type
_entity.pdbx_description
1 polymer ?
#
loop_
_entity_poly.entity_id
_entity_poly.type
_entity_poly.pdbx_seq_one_letter_code
_entity_poly.pdbx_strand_id
1 'polypeptide(L)'
;EPLRKLARDGFPIWGTCAGMILLAKRLDETGMPALQAMDITVRRNAFGRQVDSFETDVPIPALGGDPFHAVFIRAPIIEEVGPAVEVLARLADGTPVAARERRLLATAFHPELTPDTRLHRFFLDRFVAGR
;
A
#
# COMPACT_ATOMS: atom_id res chain seq x y z
N GLU A 1 19.82 -6.79 1.60
CA GLU A 1 20.54 -5.54 1.92
C GLU A 1 20.37 -4.41 0.90
N PRO A 2 20.53 -4.62 -0.43
CA PRO A 2 20.51 -3.50 -1.40
C PRO A 2 19.20 -2.70 -1.43
N LEU A 3 18.05 -3.39 -1.41
CA LEU A 3 16.73 -2.74 -1.42
C LEU A 3 16.46 -1.94 -0.13
N ARG A 4 16.92 -2.43 1.02
CA ARG A 4 16.81 -1.69 2.29
C ARG A 4 17.64 -0.41 2.26
N LYS A 5 18.85 -0.48 1.67
CA LYS A 5 19.69 0.70 1.47
C LYS A 5 19.00 1.73 0.56
N LEU A 6 18.45 1.30 -0.58
CA LEU A 6 17.70 2.19 -1.48
C LEU A 6 16.54 2.89 -0.76
N ALA A 7 15.73 2.15 0.01
CA ALA A 7 14.64 2.72 0.79
C ALA A 7 15.13 3.76 1.81
N ARG A 8 16.23 3.46 2.53
CA ARG A 8 16.86 4.39 3.49
C ARG A 8 17.40 5.65 2.82
N ASP A 9 17.98 5.52 1.63
CA ASP A 9 18.56 6.62 0.86
C ASP A 9 17.50 7.50 0.16
N GLY A 10 16.21 7.23 0.36
CA GLY A 10 15.12 8.01 -0.21
C GLY A 10 14.83 7.69 -1.67
N PHE A 11 15.19 6.49 -2.13
CA PHE A 11 14.72 6.02 -3.43
C PHE A 11 13.19 5.82 -3.39
N PRO A 12 12.43 6.33 -4.38
CA PRO A 12 10.99 6.14 -4.45
C PRO A 12 10.63 4.66 -4.63
N ILE A 13 9.79 4.11 -3.76
CA ILE A 13 9.34 2.71 -3.85
C ILE A 13 7.83 2.64 -3.69
N TRP A 14 7.20 1.87 -4.57
CA TRP A 14 5.78 1.52 -4.47
C TRP A 14 5.61 0.02 -4.31
N GLY A 15 5.03 -0.40 -3.18
CA GLY A 15 4.64 -1.78 -2.93
C GLY A 15 3.15 -1.99 -3.15
N THR A 16 2.77 -2.73 -4.19
CA THR A 16 1.39 -3.18 -4.45
C THR A 16 1.19 -4.60 -3.90
N CYS A 17 0.09 -4.86 -3.19
CA CYS A 17 -0.26 -6.17 -2.61
C CYS A 17 0.92 -6.84 -1.88
N ALA A 18 1.55 -7.87 -2.45
CA ALA A 18 2.74 -8.51 -1.87
C ALA A 18 3.90 -7.53 -1.64
N GLY A 19 4.03 -6.49 -2.48
CA GLY A 19 4.98 -5.40 -2.28
C GLY A 19 4.73 -4.60 -1.00
N MET A 20 3.47 -4.40 -0.60
CA MET A 20 3.13 -3.78 0.70
C MET A 20 3.63 -4.65 1.86
N ILE A 21 3.43 -5.96 1.79
CA ILE A 21 3.93 -6.92 2.79
C ILE A 21 5.46 -6.81 2.90
N LEU A 22 6.16 -6.70 1.77
CA LEU A 22 7.62 -6.53 1.76
C LEU A 22 8.06 -5.19 2.34
N LEU A 23 7.30 -4.10 2.17
CA LEU A 23 7.65 -2.79 2.73
C LEU A 23 7.47 -2.69 4.25
N ALA A 24 6.51 -3.45 4.80
CA ALA A 24 6.10 -3.36 6.20
C ALA A 24 7.25 -3.59 7.19
N LYS A 25 7.21 -2.88 8.32
CA LYS A 25 8.14 -3.05 9.44
C LYS A 25 7.78 -4.26 10.29
N ARG A 26 6.49 -4.57 10.41
CA ARG A 26 5.96 -5.68 11.21
C ARG A 26 4.97 -6.50 10.39
N LEU A 27 5.05 -7.82 10.54
CA LEU A 27 4.12 -8.80 9.96
C LEU A 27 3.51 -9.63 11.07
N ASP A 28 2.30 -10.14 10.86
CA ASP A 28 1.67 -11.10 11.74
C ASP A 28 2.44 -12.44 11.73
N GLU A 29 3.10 -12.72 12.86
CA GLU A 29 3.53 -14.02 13.41
C GLU A 29 4.37 -14.98 12.53
N THR A 30 4.70 -14.65 11.28
CA THR A 30 5.27 -15.63 10.32
C THR A 30 6.74 -15.42 9.95
N GLY A 31 7.43 -14.46 10.56
CA GLY A 31 8.90 -14.38 10.51
C GLY A 31 9.53 -14.18 9.12
N MET A 32 8.76 -13.82 8.08
CA MET A 32 9.31 -13.52 6.76
C MET A 32 10.18 -12.27 6.79
N PRO A 33 11.34 -12.26 6.11
CA PRO A 33 12.19 -11.08 6.02
C PRO A 33 11.52 -10.01 5.16
N ALA A 34 10.84 -9.05 5.81
CA ALA A 34 10.43 -7.81 5.18
C ALA A 34 11.63 -6.87 4.97
N LEU A 35 11.49 -5.88 4.09
CA LEU A 35 12.44 -4.79 3.95
C LEU A 35 12.49 -3.92 5.21
N GLN A 36 11.40 -3.91 5.99
CA GLN A 36 11.26 -3.09 7.20
C GLN A 36 11.49 -1.60 6.92
N ALA A 37 10.92 -1.13 5.80
CA ALA A 37 11.17 0.21 5.28
C ALA A 37 10.08 1.21 5.71
N MET A 38 8.85 0.74 5.89
CA MET A 38 7.67 1.56 6.22
C MET A 38 7.08 1.12 7.57
N ASP A 39 6.80 2.06 8.47
CA ASP A 39 6.32 1.82 9.83
C ASP A 39 4.84 1.45 9.90
N ILE A 40 4.48 0.36 9.22
CA ILE A 40 3.16 -0.27 9.24
C ILE A 40 3.25 -1.70 9.77
N THR A 41 2.18 -2.13 10.45
CA THR A 41 1.93 -3.52 10.79
C THR A 41 0.95 -4.09 9.75
N VAL A 42 1.35 -5.16 9.05
CA VAL A 42 0.55 -5.76 7.98
C VAL A 42 0.17 -7.19 8.34
N ARG A 43 -1.13 -7.51 8.22
CA ARG A 43 -1.65 -8.87 8.31
C ARG A 43 -1.86 -9.46 6.92
N ARG A 44 -1.31 -10.66 6.69
CA ARG A 44 -1.40 -11.36 5.42
C ARG A 44 -2.75 -12.08 5.28
N ASN A 45 -3.30 -12.14 4.06
CA ASN A 45 -4.53 -12.88 3.74
C ASN A 45 -5.67 -12.62 4.75
N ALA A 46 -5.85 -11.38 5.15
CA ALA A 46 -6.64 -11.02 6.32
C ALA A 46 -8.16 -11.17 6.15
N PHE A 47 -8.62 -11.57 4.96
CA PHE A 47 -10.04 -11.64 4.59
C PHE A 47 -10.69 -13.03 4.76
N GLY A 48 -9.93 -14.12 5.01
CA GLY A 48 -10.53 -15.42 5.38
C GLY A 48 -10.04 -16.61 4.55
N ARG A 49 -10.87 -17.67 4.48
CA ARG A 49 -10.55 -18.97 3.83
C ARG A 49 -11.46 -19.34 2.66
N GLN A 50 -12.47 -18.53 2.37
CA GLN A 50 -13.41 -18.69 1.28
C GLN A 50 -14.03 -17.32 1.04
N VAL A 51 -13.61 -16.64 -0.05
CA VAL A 51 -14.22 -15.50 -0.82
C VAL A 51 -13.21 -14.44 -1.34
N ASP A 52 -11.94 -14.43 -0.94
CA ASP A 52 -11.17 -13.17 -0.75
C ASP A 52 -10.58 -12.40 -1.95
N SER A 53 -11.20 -12.46 -3.13
CA SER A 53 -11.00 -11.43 -4.16
C SER A 53 -12.27 -10.62 -4.34
N PHE A 54 -12.15 -9.30 -4.25
CA PHE A 54 -13.28 -8.40 -4.43
C PHE A 54 -12.81 -7.10 -5.06
N GLU A 55 -13.76 -6.38 -5.61
CA GLU A 55 -13.54 -5.08 -6.21
C GLU A 55 -14.46 -4.09 -5.54
N THR A 56 -13.96 -2.89 -5.27
CA THR A 56 -14.78 -1.82 -4.72
C THR A 56 -14.19 -0.47 -5.04
N ASP A 57 -15.05 0.53 -5.09
CA ASP A 57 -14.66 1.91 -5.33
C ASP A 57 -14.16 2.54 -4.01
N VAL A 58 -12.88 2.91 -3.99
CA VAL A 58 -12.20 3.43 -2.82
C VAL A 58 -11.95 4.92 -2.99
N PRO A 59 -12.48 5.78 -2.10
CA PRO A 59 -12.13 7.20 -2.11
C PRO A 59 -10.64 7.40 -1.80
N ILE A 60 -9.92 8.06 -2.72
CA ILE A 60 -8.52 8.43 -2.53
C ILE A 60 -8.40 9.94 -2.80
N PRO A 61 -8.61 10.81 -1.79
CA PRO A 61 -8.65 12.27 -1.98
C PRO A 61 -7.40 12.82 -2.69
N ALA A 62 -6.23 12.21 -2.48
CA ALA A 62 -4.97 12.60 -3.10
C ALA A 62 -4.95 12.46 -4.64
N LEU A 63 -5.87 11.67 -5.23
CA LEU A 63 -6.01 11.55 -6.68
C LEU A 63 -6.97 12.61 -7.27
N GLY A 64 -7.83 13.20 -6.45
CA GLY A 64 -8.94 14.04 -6.90
C GLY A 64 -9.99 13.27 -7.73
N GLY A 65 -11.16 13.89 -7.88
CA GLY A 65 -12.28 13.36 -8.67
C GLY A 65 -12.96 12.16 -8.01
N ASP A 66 -13.49 11.27 -8.84
CA ASP A 66 -14.27 10.11 -8.42
C ASP A 66 -13.42 9.07 -7.67
N PRO A 67 -14.03 8.22 -6.83
CA PRO A 67 -13.36 7.07 -6.23
C PRO A 67 -12.52 6.25 -7.23
N PHE A 68 -11.46 5.62 -6.73
CA PHE A 68 -10.63 4.72 -7.52
C PHE A 68 -11.19 3.31 -7.44
N HIS A 69 -11.49 2.71 -8.59
CA HIS A 69 -11.91 1.31 -8.65
C HIS A 69 -10.74 0.40 -8.28
N ALA A 70 -10.81 -0.26 -7.13
CA ALA A 70 -9.70 -1.02 -6.55
C ALA A 70 -9.97 -2.52 -6.59
N VAL A 71 -9.00 -3.28 -7.13
CA VAL A 71 -9.06 -4.75 -7.25
C VAL A 71 -8.22 -5.39 -6.15
N PHE A 72 -8.87 -6.10 -5.23
CA PHE A 72 -8.23 -6.80 -4.12
C PHE A 72 -8.19 -8.29 -4.44
N ILE A 73 -6.99 -8.87 -4.53
CA ILE A 73 -6.81 -10.31 -4.75
C ILE A 73 -5.99 -10.86 -3.58
N ARG A 74 -6.64 -11.61 -2.68
CA ARG A 74 -6.01 -12.12 -1.45
C ARG A 74 -5.24 -11.04 -0.70
N ALA A 75 -5.83 -9.85 -0.64
CA ALA A 75 -5.12 -8.65 -0.23
C ALA A 75 -4.66 -8.73 1.24
N PRO A 76 -3.48 -8.17 1.57
CA PRO A 76 -3.13 -7.87 2.95
C PRO A 76 -3.99 -6.71 3.49
N ILE A 77 -4.00 -6.52 4.82
CA ILE A 77 -4.52 -5.30 5.44
C ILE A 77 -3.44 -4.63 6.29
N ILE A 78 -3.57 -3.32 6.48
CA ILE A 78 -2.79 -2.57 7.46
C ILE A 78 -3.55 -2.60 8.79
N GLU A 79 -2.96 -3.21 9.81
CA GLU A 79 -3.55 -3.26 11.16
C GLU A 79 -3.16 -2.03 11.99
N GLU A 80 -1.93 -1.56 11.83
CA GLU A 80 -1.41 -0.41 12.57
C GLU A 80 -0.53 0.47 11.68
N VAL A 81 -0.53 1.76 11.99
CA VAL A 81 0.30 2.77 11.33
C VAL A 81 1.12 3.53 12.36
N GLY A 82 2.39 3.77 12.05
CA GLY A 82 3.27 4.61 12.85
C GLY A 82 2.93 6.09 12.72
N PRO A 83 3.46 6.96 13.60
CA PRO A 83 3.09 8.37 13.68
C PRO A 83 3.47 9.19 12.45
N ALA A 84 4.48 8.75 11.68
CA ALA A 84 4.92 9.43 10.45
C ALA A 84 4.21 8.91 9.18
N VAL A 85 3.34 7.90 9.31
CA VAL A 85 2.65 7.28 8.19
C VAL A 85 1.32 8.00 7.95
N GLU A 86 1.10 8.41 6.71
CA GLU A 86 -0.17 8.99 6.27
C GLU A 86 -1.02 7.91 5.59
N VAL A 87 -2.24 7.70 6.08
CA VAL A 87 -3.23 6.83 5.42
C VAL A 87 -3.89 7.60 4.28
N LEU A 88 -3.73 7.11 3.06
CA LEU A 88 -4.27 7.73 1.85
C LEU A 88 -5.68 7.24 1.50
N ALA A 89 -6.01 6.00 1.90
CA ALA A 89 -7.28 5.38 1.56
C ALA A 89 -7.71 4.34 2.59
N ARG A 90 -9.03 4.24 2.80
CA ARG A 90 -9.67 3.27 3.70
C ARG A 90 -10.87 2.61 3.00
N LEU A 91 -11.17 1.38 3.37
CA LEU A 91 -12.45 0.74 3.07
C LEU A 91 -13.57 1.37 3.93
N ALA A 92 -14.82 1.02 3.62
CA ALA A 92 -15.99 1.53 4.32
C ALA A 92 -16.02 1.18 5.82
N ASP A 93 -15.40 0.08 6.21
CA ASP A 93 -15.25 -0.35 7.61
C ASP A 93 -14.10 0.38 8.35
N GLY A 94 -13.39 1.28 7.67
CA GLY A 94 -12.26 2.04 8.20
C GLY A 94 -10.90 1.38 8.00
N THR A 95 -10.83 0.16 7.45
CA THR A 95 -9.59 -0.59 7.22
C THR A 95 -8.66 0.19 6.26
N PRO A 96 -7.43 0.55 6.66
CA PRO A 96 -6.46 1.20 5.78
C PRO A 96 -5.99 0.26 4.67
N VAL A 97 -6.06 0.74 3.42
CA VAL A 97 -5.71 -0.02 2.22
C VAL A 97 -4.71 0.70 1.30
N ALA A 98 -4.44 1.98 1.56
CA ALA A 98 -3.30 2.68 0.98
C ALA A 98 -2.67 3.63 2.00
N ALA A 99 -1.35 3.69 2.03
CA ALA A 99 -0.60 4.55 2.93
C ALA A 99 0.69 5.05 2.27
N ARG A 100 1.21 6.18 2.76
CA ARG A 100 2.53 6.69 2.38
C ARG A 100 3.38 7.03 3.60
N GLU A 101 4.69 6.89 3.44
CA GLU A 101 5.68 7.38 4.40
C GLU A 101 6.93 7.83 3.62
N ARG A 102 7.32 9.11 3.77
CA ARG A 102 8.45 9.69 3.02
C ARG A 102 8.25 9.46 1.50
N ARG A 103 9.12 8.66 0.87
CA ARG A 103 9.06 8.30 -0.56
C ARG A 103 8.60 6.85 -0.79
N LEU A 104 7.90 6.28 0.19
CA LEU A 104 7.31 4.95 0.11
C LEU A 104 5.80 5.07 -0.06
N LEU A 105 5.26 4.35 -1.03
CA LEU A 105 3.83 4.17 -1.25
C LEU A 105 3.49 2.69 -1.07
N ALA A 106 2.43 2.38 -0.33
CA ALA A 106 1.92 1.02 -0.16
C ALA A 106 0.43 0.97 -0.49
N THR A 107 0.01 0.01 -1.31
CA THR A 107 -1.40 -0.24 -1.67
C THR A 107 -1.72 -1.72 -1.53
N ALA A 108 -2.83 -2.05 -0.86
CA ALA A 108 -3.25 -3.43 -0.62
C ALA A 108 -3.87 -4.07 -1.87
N PHE A 109 -4.37 -3.24 -2.79
CA PHE A 109 -4.98 -3.62 -4.05
C PHE A 109 -4.00 -3.53 -5.23
N HIS A 110 -4.48 -3.98 -6.38
CA HIS A 110 -3.78 -4.08 -7.66
C HIS A 110 -4.22 -2.98 -8.64
N PRO A 111 -3.66 -1.76 -8.56
CA PRO A 111 -3.99 -0.67 -9.48
C PRO A 111 -3.58 -0.95 -10.93
N GLU A 112 -2.69 -1.91 -11.16
CA GLU A 112 -2.27 -2.36 -12.49
C GLU A 112 -3.32 -3.20 -13.22
N LEU A 113 -4.34 -3.70 -12.51
CA LEU A 113 -5.41 -4.50 -13.08
C LEU A 113 -6.61 -3.65 -13.53
N THR A 114 -6.48 -2.32 -13.51
CA THR A 114 -7.51 -1.39 -13.97
C THR A 114 -6.95 -0.47 -15.05
N PRO A 115 -7.80 0.07 -15.95
CA PRO A 115 -7.36 1.05 -16.94
C PRO A 115 -7.06 2.43 -16.33
N ASP A 116 -7.36 2.64 -15.05
CA ASP A 116 -7.20 3.92 -14.38
C ASP A 116 -5.74 4.17 -13.95
N THR A 117 -5.07 5.03 -14.71
CA THR A 117 -3.66 5.38 -14.49
C THR A 117 -3.44 6.47 -13.44
N ARG A 118 -4.48 7.00 -12.77
CA ARG A 118 -4.34 8.12 -11.82
C ARG A 118 -3.35 7.81 -10.70
N LEU A 119 -3.37 6.60 -10.16
CA LEU A 119 -2.47 6.21 -9.07
C LEU A 119 -1.02 6.05 -9.52
N HIS A 120 -0.80 5.57 -10.75
CA HIS A 120 0.53 5.52 -11.39
C HIS A 120 1.09 6.92 -11.62
N ARG A 121 0.28 7.84 -12.17
CA ARG A 121 0.66 9.25 -12.34
C ARG A 121 0.95 9.91 -11.00
N PHE A 122 0.11 9.68 -10.00
CA PHE A 122 0.33 10.15 -8.63
C PHE A 122 1.68 9.68 -8.07
N PHE A 123 2.05 8.41 -8.26
CA PHE A 123 3.35 7.91 -7.84
C PHE A 123 4.51 8.63 -8.55
N LEU A 124 4.45 8.75 -9.88
CA LEU A 124 5.47 9.43 -10.67
C LEU A 124 5.61 10.91 -10.25
N ASP A 125 4.50 11.62 -10.09
CA ASP A 125 4.53 13.06 -9.80
C ASP A 125 4.98 13.35 -8.36
N ARG A 126 4.45 12.61 -7.38
CA ARG A 126 4.65 12.90 -5.96
C ARG A 126 5.84 12.21 -5.31
N PHE A 127 6.28 11.08 -5.87
CA PHE A 127 7.36 10.29 -5.29
C PHE A 127 8.62 10.34 -6.15
N VAL A 128 8.49 10.30 -7.47
CA VAL A 128 9.65 10.28 -8.39
C VAL A 128 10.11 11.68 -8.76
N ALA A 129 9.22 12.52 -9.30
CA ALA A 129 9.57 13.87 -9.75
C ALA A 129 9.80 14.85 -8.59
N GLY A 130 9.30 14.54 -7.39
CA GLY A 130 9.51 15.34 -6.18
C GLY A 130 8.85 16.71 -6.20
N ARG A 131 7.68 16.84 -6.84
CA ARG A 131 6.87 18.08 -6.84
C ARG A 131 5.80 18.09 -5.74
#